data_AF-A0A671QBQ6-F1
#
_entry.id   AF-A0A671QBQ6-F1
#
_cell.length_a   1.000
_cell.length_b   1.000
_cell.length_c   1.000
_cell.angle_alpha   90.00
_cell.angle_beta   90.00
_cell.angle_gamma   90.00
#
_symmetry.space_group_name_H-M   'P 1'
#
loop_
_entity.id
_entity.type
_entity.pdbx_description
1 polymer ?
#
loop_
_entity_poly.entity_id
_entity_poly.type
_entity_poly.pdbx_seq_one_letter_code
_entity_poly.pdbx_strand_id
1 'polypeptide(L)'
;MIHCLTGGPLDLETGSSSTGLQKSLYDVRVLDGKVYINTQSMLSLCPIPVPKITHQENTLCLWATKILHTSDPQEKVSLTKIVQENWNSRKITETGEASPPAQPNRKDNLTVVEPGKIKRGNGGTLVSRIALLHSLVNIEQWAIDLSWDVIARFSTFRLSNGEPLPRQFFDDFVKVADEAMFLLEQRIMELGSCFGALPPVHNGLWQSATDTSHNLLARLAIMYMVHETLSRFAVIYADEITHVATGLRWFTYICSKEGRDSMKMFHELVKLHFKGFLKPPFNTEGRRTAGITEELYIPLLNFFRIILFFCFVVVICLTAYLKPNDNLLYNDHPLCLQWYVPLVKPSSLQKTS
;
A
#
# COMPACT_ATOMS: atom_id res chain seq x y z
N MET A 1 -39.48 17.74 -11.80
CA MET A 1 -39.46 17.57 -10.33
C MET A 1 -38.36 16.58 -10.00
N ILE A 2 -37.25 17.05 -9.42
CA ILE A 2 -36.22 16.16 -8.87
C ILE A 2 -36.30 16.35 -7.35
N HIS A 3 -36.75 15.30 -6.66
CA HIS A 3 -36.77 15.23 -5.20
C HIS A 3 -35.38 14.78 -4.72
N CYS A 4 -34.72 15.60 -3.92
CA CYS A 4 -33.62 15.15 -3.08
C CYS A 4 -34.18 15.03 -1.67
N LEU A 5 -34.32 13.80 -1.18
CA LEU A 5 -34.83 13.49 0.15
C LEU A 5 -33.66 13.21 1.09
N THR A 6 -33.40 14.12 2.01
CA THR A 6 -32.81 13.79 3.33
C THR A 6 -33.57 14.58 4.40
N GLY A 7 -34.54 13.94 5.04
CA GLY A 7 -35.17 14.42 6.28
C GLY A 7 -36.69 14.64 6.21
N GLY A 8 -37.44 13.73 6.85
CA GLY A 8 -38.84 13.90 7.28
C GLY A 8 -39.93 13.95 6.18
N PRO A 9 -41.16 13.48 6.46
CA PRO A 9 -42.28 13.66 5.54
C PRO A 9 -42.66 15.14 5.45
N LEU A 10 -42.64 15.67 4.22
CA LEU A 10 -43.00 17.04 3.89
C LEU A 10 -44.48 17.10 3.53
N ASP A 11 -45.24 17.98 4.18
CA ASP A 11 -46.61 18.27 3.75
C ASP A 11 -46.56 19.11 2.47
N LEU A 12 -47.09 18.56 1.37
CA LEU A 12 -47.03 19.16 0.04
C LEU A 12 -48.07 20.27 -0.17
N GLU A 13 -49.14 20.33 0.64
CA GLU A 13 -50.14 21.40 0.54
C GLU A 13 -49.77 22.61 1.38
N THR A 14 -49.22 22.40 2.58
CA THR A 14 -48.89 23.50 3.51
C THR A 14 -47.41 23.90 3.47
N GLY A 15 -46.55 23.05 2.92
CA GLY A 15 -45.11 23.29 2.81
C GLY A 15 -44.33 23.21 4.13
N SER A 16 -44.96 22.71 5.20
CA SER A 16 -44.43 22.65 6.56
C SER A 16 -43.43 21.50 6.74
N SER A 17 -42.35 21.74 7.51
CA SER A 17 -41.36 20.73 7.91
C SER A 17 -41.20 20.72 9.44
N SER A 18 -41.07 19.53 10.02
CA SER A 18 -40.89 19.33 11.47
C SER A 18 -39.52 19.75 12.01
N THR A 19 -38.59 20.20 11.16
CA THR A 19 -37.21 20.56 11.54
C THR A 19 -36.96 22.05 11.75
N GLY A 20 -37.98 22.91 11.68
CA GLY A 20 -37.86 24.34 12.01
C GLY A 20 -37.04 25.19 11.03
N LEU A 21 -36.67 24.65 9.86
CA LEU A 21 -36.03 25.40 8.78
C LEU A 21 -37.07 26.26 8.05
N GLN A 22 -36.91 27.57 8.14
CA GLN A 22 -37.77 28.56 7.47
C GLN A 22 -37.46 28.58 5.97
N LYS A 23 -38.48 28.37 5.12
CA LYS A 23 -38.33 28.40 3.66
C LYS A 23 -38.09 29.84 3.18
N SER A 24 -36.96 30.08 2.52
CA SER A 24 -36.78 31.24 1.65
C SER A 24 -37.44 30.96 0.30
N LEU A 25 -38.37 31.83 -0.12
CA LEU A 25 -38.90 31.83 -1.49
C LEU A 25 -37.82 32.42 -2.42
N TYR A 26 -37.46 31.69 -3.48
CA TYR A 26 -36.51 32.15 -4.47
C TYR A 26 -37.22 32.38 -5.80
N ASP A 27 -36.88 33.48 -6.48
CA ASP A 27 -37.28 33.69 -7.87
C ASP A 27 -36.46 32.79 -8.78
N VAL A 28 -37.13 31.92 -9.55
CA VAL A 28 -36.47 30.95 -10.43
C VAL A 28 -36.81 31.26 -11.89
N ARG A 29 -35.81 31.27 -12.77
CA ARG A 29 -35.99 31.32 -14.23
C ARG A 29 -35.36 30.11 -14.90
N VAL A 30 -35.98 29.62 -15.96
CA VAL A 30 -35.42 28.54 -16.79
C VAL A 30 -35.06 29.10 -18.15
N LEU A 31 -33.81 28.92 -18.56
CA LEU A 31 -33.27 29.33 -19.87
C LEU A 31 -32.41 28.20 -20.42
N ASP A 32 -32.62 27.82 -21.68
CA ASP A 32 -31.88 26.77 -22.38
C ASP A 32 -31.76 25.45 -21.60
N GLY A 33 -32.85 25.04 -20.93
CA GLY A 33 -32.89 23.80 -20.14
C GLY A 33 -32.15 23.87 -18.79
N LYS A 34 -31.65 25.04 -18.40
CA LYS A 34 -30.98 25.27 -17.11
C LYS A 34 -31.83 26.13 -16.19
N VAL A 35 -31.83 25.79 -14.91
CA VAL A 35 -32.58 26.48 -13.85
C VAL A 35 -31.68 27.49 -13.16
N TYR A 36 -32.07 28.76 -13.15
CA TYR A 36 -31.38 29.88 -12.53
C TYR A 36 -32.20 30.36 -11.33
N ILE A 37 -31.57 30.41 -10.17
CA ILE A 37 -32.19 30.85 -8.93
C ILE A 37 -31.63 32.22 -8.57
N ASN A 38 -32.49 33.24 -8.53
CA ASN A 38 -32.11 34.58 -8.11
C ASN A 38 -32.06 34.62 -6.59
N THR A 39 -30.85 34.77 -6.04
CA THR A 39 -30.62 34.90 -4.60
C THR A 39 -29.94 36.24 -4.34
N GLN A 40 -30.31 36.95 -3.28
CA GLN A 40 -29.61 38.16 -2.81
C GLN A 40 -28.30 37.82 -2.05
N SER A 41 -27.56 36.81 -2.50
CA SER A 41 -26.26 36.48 -1.92
C SER A 41 -25.19 37.41 -2.50
N MET A 42 -24.41 38.05 -1.63
CA MET A 42 -23.25 38.87 -2.02
C MET A 42 -22.21 38.08 -2.83
N LEU A 43 -22.25 36.73 -2.78
CA LEU A 43 -21.42 35.83 -3.58
C LEU A 43 -21.77 35.85 -5.09
N SER A 44 -22.94 36.37 -5.47
CA SER A 44 -23.40 36.41 -6.86
C SER A 44 -23.10 37.74 -7.58
N LEU A 45 -22.67 38.78 -6.86
CA LEU A 45 -22.43 40.13 -7.41
C LEU A 45 -20.98 40.35 -7.88
N CYS A 46 -20.06 39.47 -7.51
CA CYS A 46 -18.72 39.43 -8.05
C CYS A 46 -18.60 38.15 -8.90
N PRO A 47 -18.49 38.23 -10.24
CA PRO A 47 -18.03 37.09 -10.99
C PRO A 47 -16.63 36.75 -10.48
N ILE A 48 -16.53 35.69 -9.68
CA ILE A 48 -15.24 35.07 -9.37
C ILE A 48 -14.65 34.76 -10.74
N PRO A 49 -13.46 35.28 -11.08
CA PRO A 49 -12.81 34.90 -12.32
C PRO A 49 -12.72 33.38 -12.31
N VAL A 50 -13.50 32.70 -13.16
CA VAL A 50 -13.31 31.28 -13.41
C VAL A 50 -11.88 31.21 -13.95
N PRO A 51 -10.93 30.59 -13.23
CA PRO A 51 -9.58 30.49 -13.73
C PRO A 51 -9.68 29.83 -15.10
N LYS A 52 -9.17 30.50 -16.14
CA LYS A 52 -8.89 29.81 -17.39
C LYS A 52 -7.98 28.66 -17.01
N ILE A 53 -8.45 27.41 -17.13
CA ILE A 53 -7.63 26.22 -16.93
C ILE A 53 -6.56 26.28 -18.00
N THR A 54 -5.43 26.89 -17.64
CA THR A 54 -4.19 26.82 -18.41
C THR A 54 -3.76 25.35 -18.38
N HIS A 55 -3.54 24.77 -19.56
CA HIS A 55 -3.16 23.37 -19.77
C HIS A 55 -1.86 22.90 -19.04
N GLN A 56 -1.30 23.72 -18.15
CA GLN A 56 -0.13 23.42 -17.32
C GLN A 56 -0.44 22.68 -16.01
N GLU A 57 -1.71 22.57 -15.58
CA GLU A 57 -2.04 22.04 -14.24
C GLU A 57 -2.51 20.57 -14.20
N ASN A 58 -2.61 19.87 -15.34
CA ASN A 58 -3.18 18.51 -15.41
C ASN A 58 -2.15 17.44 -15.78
N THR A 59 -1.11 17.29 -14.95
CA THR A 59 -0.06 16.27 -15.13
C THR A 59 -0.16 15.19 -14.06
N LEU A 60 0.38 13.99 -14.36
CA LEU A 60 0.34 12.87 -13.42
C LEU A 60 1.04 13.20 -12.09
N CYS A 61 2.19 13.87 -12.12
CA CYS A 61 2.95 14.22 -10.92
C CYS A 61 2.25 15.27 -10.05
N LEU A 62 1.49 16.21 -10.64
CA LEU A 62 0.68 17.14 -9.87
C LEU A 62 -0.44 16.42 -9.12
N TRP A 63 -1.11 15.48 -9.79
CA TRP A 63 -2.11 14.62 -9.14
C TRP A 63 -1.52 13.71 -8.07
N ALA A 64 -0.38 13.07 -8.35
CA ALA A 64 0.34 12.26 -7.37
C ALA A 64 0.67 13.09 -6.12
N THR A 65 1.19 14.31 -6.31
CA THR A 65 1.52 15.23 -5.21
C THR A 65 0.27 15.66 -4.45
N LYS A 66 -0.85 15.93 -5.14
CA LYS A 66 -2.13 16.24 -4.50
C LYS A 66 -2.63 15.09 -3.64
N ILE A 67 -2.54 13.84 -4.13
CA ILE A 67 -2.93 12.65 -3.36
C ILE A 67 -2.07 12.51 -2.10
N LEU A 68 -0.75 12.69 -2.22
CA LEU A 68 0.16 12.61 -1.07
C LEU A 68 -0.11 13.71 -0.01
N HIS A 69 -0.60 14.88 -0.41
CA HIS A 69 -1.01 15.95 0.52
C HIS A 69 -2.42 15.78 1.10
N THR A 70 -3.23 14.86 0.55
CA THR A 70 -4.57 14.60 1.06
C THR A 70 -4.46 13.84 2.38
N SER A 71 -5.05 14.33 3.47
CA SER A 71 -4.95 13.65 4.77
C SER A 71 -5.99 12.54 4.95
N ASP A 72 -7.13 12.67 4.27
CA ASP A 72 -8.26 11.73 4.39
C ASP A 72 -8.03 10.47 3.53
N PRO A 73 -8.12 9.27 4.13
CA PRO A 73 -7.81 8.04 3.42
C PRO A 73 -8.87 7.67 2.35
N GLN A 74 -10.14 8.03 2.53
CA GLN A 74 -11.20 7.78 1.55
C GLN A 74 -11.10 8.75 0.38
N GLU A 75 -10.77 10.01 0.66
CA GLU A 75 -10.50 11.01 -0.35
C GLU A 75 -9.28 10.60 -1.19
N LYS A 76 -8.21 10.09 -0.57
CA LYS A 76 -7.08 9.51 -1.31
C LYS A 76 -7.50 8.42 -2.29
N VAL A 77 -8.27 7.43 -1.84
CA VAL A 77 -8.78 6.36 -2.72
C VAL A 77 -9.63 6.92 -3.85
N SER A 78 -10.50 7.88 -3.54
CA SER A 78 -11.37 8.52 -4.53
C SER A 78 -10.56 9.26 -5.59
N LEU A 79 -9.55 10.03 -5.17
CA LEU A 79 -8.64 10.72 -6.06
C LEU A 79 -7.80 9.75 -6.90
N THR A 80 -7.28 8.67 -6.29
CA THR A 80 -6.55 7.61 -7.01
C THR A 80 -7.38 7.07 -8.18
N LYS A 81 -8.65 6.71 -7.94
CA LYS A 81 -9.55 6.20 -8.99
C LYS A 81 -9.79 7.22 -10.11
N ILE A 82 -10.05 8.47 -9.76
CA ILE A 82 -10.23 9.56 -10.73
C ILE A 82 -8.99 9.71 -11.62
N VAL A 83 -7.80 9.70 -11.01
CA VAL A 83 -6.54 9.89 -11.75
C VAL A 83 -6.24 8.67 -12.62
N GLN A 84 -6.48 7.46 -12.12
CA GLN A 84 -6.32 6.22 -12.87
C GLN A 84 -7.22 6.20 -14.11
N GLU A 85 -8.51 6.52 -13.95
CA GLU A 85 -9.46 6.63 -15.07
C GLU A 85 -9.01 7.69 -16.09
N ASN A 86 -8.59 8.86 -15.63
CA ASN A 86 -8.15 9.95 -16.50
C ASN A 86 -6.81 9.64 -17.22
N TRP A 87 -5.90 8.93 -16.55
CA TRP A 87 -4.63 8.48 -17.13
C TRP A 87 -4.84 7.40 -18.19
N ASN A 88 -5.69 6.41 -17.89
CA ASN A 88 -6.01 5.30 -18.79
C ASN A 88 -6.81 5.77 -20.01
N SER A 89 -7.73 6.72 -19.83
CA SER A 89 -8.51 7.33 -20.91
C SER A 89 -7.77 8.43 -21.68
N ARG A 90 -6.48 8.68 -21.36
CA ARG A 90 -5.64 9.71 -21.99
C ARG A 90 -6.16 11.14 -21.84
N LYS A 91 -6.97 11.42 -20.81
CA LYS A 91 -7.31 12.79 -20.38
C LYS A 91 -6.14 13.47 -19.65
N ILE A 92 -5.33 12.68 -18.95
CA ILE A 92 -3.99 13.08 -18.49
C ILE A 92 -2.99 12.43 -19.43
N THR A 93 -2.25 13.24 -20.19
CA THR A 93 -1.31 12.77 -21.21
C THR A 93 0.14 12.89 -20.79
N GLU A 94 0.45 13.87 -19.95
CA GLU A 94 1.81 14.20 -19.53
C GLU A 94 2.09 13.70 -18.12
N THR A 95 3.27 13.12 -17.92
CA THR A 95 3.76 12.77 -16.58
C THR A 95 3.99 14.04 -15.76
N GLY A 96 4.65 15.05 -16.35
CA GLY A 96 5.03 16.29 -15.67
C GLY A 96 6.09 16.09 -14.58
N GLU A 97 6.32 17.15 -13.82
CA GLU A 97 7.27 17.18 -12.71
C GLU A 97 6.61 17.86 -11.51
N ALA A 98 6.81 17.30 -10.32
CA ALA A 98 6.35 17.89 -9.07
C ALA A 98 7.22 17.39 -7.92
N SER A 99 7.29 18.17 -6.84
CA SER A 99 7.99 17.76 -5.61
C SER A 99 6.98 17.19 -4.62
N PRO A 100 6.97 15.87 -4.37
CA PRO A 100 6.10 15.29 -3.35
C PRO A 100 6.54 15.72 -1.93
N PRO A 101 5.62 15.66 -0.94
CA PRO A 101 5.99 15.94 0.44
C PRO A 101 7.02 14.90 0.94
N ALA A 102 7.76 15.23 2.01
CA ALA A 102 8.71 14.31 2.63
C ALA A 102 8.00 13.04 3.18
N GLN A 103 6.77 13.21 3.64
CA GLN A 103 5.89 12.14 4.07
C GLN A 103 4.44 12.49 3.67
N PRO A 104 3.63 11.52 3.24
CA PRO A 104 2.23 11.73 2.94
C PRO A 104 1.48 12.21 4.18
N ASN A 105 0.55 13.11 3.97
CA ASN A 105 -0.28 13.62 5.04
C ASN A 105 -1.18 12.50 5.60
N ARG A 106 -1.51 12.66 6.88
CA ARG A 106 -2.42 11.82 7.66
C ARG A 106 -3.34 12.73 8.45
N LYS A 107 -4.52 12.25 8.82
CA LYS A 107 -5.39 12.98 9.76
C LYS A 107 -4.70 13.12 11.12
N ASP A 108 -4.94 14.24 11.80
CA ASP A 108 -4.34 14.55 13.11
C ASP A 108 -4.70 13.53 14.21
N ASN A 109 -5.81 12.81 14.05
CA ASN A 109 -6.26 11.78 14.98
C ASN A 109 -5.52 10.43 14.79
N LEU A 110 -4.66 10.29 13.78
CA LEU A 110 -3.90 9.07 13.52
C LEU A 110 -2.52 9.12 14.19
N THR A 111 -2.37 8.44 15.31
CA THR A 111 -1.06 8.29 15.96
C THR A 111 -0.20 7.31 15.17
N VAL A 112 0.99 7.72 14.75
CA VAL A 112 1.98 6.86 14.07
C VAL A 112 3.13 6.55 15.03
N VAL A 113 3.56 5.27 15.11
CA VAL A 113 4.64 4.83 15.99
C VAL A 113 5.69 3.97 15.29
N GLU A 114 6.84 3.87 15.94
CA GLU A 114 7.96 3.02 15.54
C GLU A 114 7.60 1.53 15.45
N PRO A 115 8.27 0.77 14.56
CA PRO A 115 8.14 -0.69 14.49
C PRO A 115 8.40 -1.38 15.84
N GLY A 116 7.62 -2.43 16.15
CA GLY A 116 7.83 -3.29 17.33
C GLY A 116 7.10 -2.85 18.62
N LYS A 117 6.44 -1.70 18.63
CA LYS A 117 5.69 -1.19 19.81
C LYS A 117 4.22 -1.62 19.90
N ILE A 118 3.71 -2.39 18.94
CA ILE A 118 2.29 -2.77 18.86
C ILE A 118 2.16 -4.28 18.70
N LYS A 119 1.25 -4.89 19.47
CA LYS A 119 0.88 -6.31 19.33
C LYS A 119 -0.18 -6.43 18.23
N ARG A 120 0.10 -7.21 17.19
CA ARG A 120 -0.88 -7.55 16.15
C ARG A 120 -1.92 -8.53 16.69
N GLY A 121 -3.14 -8.46 16.16
CA GLY A 121 -4.17 -9.46 16.41
C GLY A 121 -3.84 -10.79 15.72
N ASN A 122 -4.06 -11.90 16.42
CA ASN A 122 -3.92 -13.27 15.92
C ASN A 122 -5.20 -13.81 15.23
N GLY A 123 -6.27 -13.02 15.08
CA GLY A 123 -7.51 -13.40 14.40
C GLY A 123 -8.48 -14.33 15.16
N GLY A 124 -8.10 -14.84 16.33
CA GLY A 124 -8.93 -15.79 17.11
C GLY A 124 -10.23 -15.20 17.67
N THR A 125 -10.22 -13.95 18.13
CA THR A 125 -11.40 -13.26 18.70
C THR A 125 -11.88 -12.15 17.76
N LEU A 126 -13.11 -11.65 17.95
CA LEU A 126 -13.64 -10.53 17.15
C LEU A 126 -12.72 -9.29 17.24
N VAL A 127 -12.33 -8.90 18.46
CA VAL A 127 -11.39 -7.79 18.69
C VAL A 127 -10.06 -8.02 17.95
N SER A 128 -9.56 -9.26 17.95
CA SER A 128 -8.32 -9.63 17.27
C SER A 128 -8.45 -9.60 15.74
N ARG A 129 -9.61 -9.95 15.18
CA ARG A 129 -9.91 -9.80 13.74
C ARG A 129 -10.03 -8.34 13.33
N ILE A 130 -10.69 -7.51 14.15
CA ILE A 130 -10.77 -6.06 13.90
C ILE A 130 -9.35 -5.47 13.90
N ALA A 131 -8.51 -5.80 14.88
CA ALA A 131 -7.11 -5.36 14.91
C ALA A 131 -6.28 -5.81 13.70
N LEU A 132 -6.54 -7.03 13.20
CA LEU A 132 -5.92 -7.53 11.97
C LEU A 132 -6.36 -6.72 10.74
N LEU A 133 -7.66 -6.46 10.58
CA LEU A 133 -8.17 -5.65 9.47
C LEU A 133 -7.63 -4.22 9.48
N HIS A 134 -7.56 -3.59 10.66
CA HIS A 134 -6.91 -2.28 10.82
C HIS A 134 -5.45 -2.29 10.37
N SER A 135 -4.72 -3.36 10.68
CA SER A 135 -3.33 -3.52 10.24
C SER A 135 -3.24 -3.63 8.71
N LEU A 136 -4.19 -4.34 8.07
CA LEU A 136 -4.25 -4.48 6.62
C LEU A 136 -4.59 -3.16 5.94
N VAL A 137 -5.66 -2.47 6.34
CA VAL A 137 -6.02 -1.16 5.76
C VAL A 137 -4.87 -0.16 5.87
N ASN A 138 -4.11 -0.21 6.96
CA ASN A 138 -2.94 0.62 7.09
C ASN A 138 -1.82 0.25 6.09
N ILE A 139 -1.58 -1.03 5.83
CA ILE A 139 -0.62 -1.48 4.82
C ILE A 139 -1.08 -0.98 3.45
N GLU A 140 -2.37 -1.16 3.09
CA GLU A 140 -2.92 -0.67 1.82
C GLU A 140 -2.78 0.85 1.66
N GLN A 141 -3.04 1.62 2.72
CA GLN A 141 -2.85 3.07 2.69
C GLN A 141 -1.39 3.45 2.42
N TRP A 142 -0.43 2.71 2.97
CA TRP A 142 0.98 2.91 2.64
C TRP A 142 1.29 2.49 1.20
N ALA A 143 0.69 1.43 0.67
CA ALA A 143 0.91 0.97 -0.70
C ALA A 143 0.44 2.01 -1.74
N ILE A 144 -0.75 2.60 -1.54
CA ILE A 144 -1.25 3.75 -2.33
C ILE A 144 -0.22 4.89 -2.31
N ASP A 145 0.24 5.28 -1.12
CA ASP A 145 1.19 6.37 -0.99
C ASP A 145 2.55 6.08 -1.62
N LEU A 146 3.06 4.86 -1.47
CA LEU A 146 4.35 4.45 -2.06
C LEU A 146 4.30 4.48 -3.58
N SER A 147 3.17 4.09 -4.16
CA SER A 147 2.95 4.12 -5.61
C SER A 147 2.97 5.54 -6.16
N TRP A 148 2.19 6.43 -5.54
CA TRP A 148 2.19 7.86 -5.93
C TRP A 148 3.51 8.56 -5.62
N ASP A 149 4.19 8.19 -4.53
CA ASP A 149 5.52 8.71 -4.20
C ASP A 149 6.55 8.36 -5.27
N VAL A 150 6.59 7.11 -5.72
CA VAL A 150 7.52 6.69 -6.78
C VAL A 150 7.28 7.45 -8.08
N ILE A 151 6.01 7.63 -8.46
CA ILE A 151 5.62 8.40 -9.65
C ILE A 151 6.11 9.84 -9.56
N ALA A 152 5.81 10.54 -8.45
CA ALA A 152 6.16 11.94 -8.29
C ALA A 152 7.67 12.15 -8.10
N ARG A 153 8.29 11.36 -7.21
CA ARG A 153 9.67 11.57 -6.75
C ARG A 153 10.71 11.26 -7.82
N PHE A 154 10.42 10.30 -8.70
CA PHE A 154 11.37 9.83 -9.71
C PHE A 154 10.98 10.19 -11.15
N SER A 155 10.03 11.11 -11.36
CA SER A 155 9.65 11.53 -12.72
C SER A 155 10.78 12.23 -13.49
N THR A 156 11.68 12.88 -12.76
CA THR A 156 12.88 13.54 -13.31
C THR A 156 14.08 12.61 -13.41
N PHE A 157 13.97 11.35 -12.97
CA PHE A 157 15.04 10.37 -13.09
C PHE A 157 15.41 10.19 -14.57
N ARG A 158 16.71 10.09 -14.82
CA ARG A 158 17.28 9.81 -16.14
C ARG A 158 18.20 8.61 -16.02
N LEU A 159 18.10 7.72 -17.01
CA LEU A 159 19.02 6.61 -17.18
C LEU A 159 20.43 7.12 -17.49
N SER A 160 21.44 6.26 -17.41
CA SER A 160 22.83 6.62 -17.70
C SER A 160 23.06 7.19 -19.11
N ASN A 161 22.17 6.88 -20.06
CA ASN A 161 22.18 7.41 -21.42
C ASN A 161 21.41 8.73 -21.59
N GLY A 162 20.90 9.31 -20.50
CA GLY A 162 20.14 10.57 -20.50
C GLY A 162 18.65 10.43 -20.79
N GLU A 163 18.16 9.23 -21.15
CA GLU A 163 16.75 9.01 -21.45
C GLU A 163 15.88 9.05 -20.18
N PRO A 164 14.65 9.58 -20.25
CA PRO A 164 13.69 9.49 -19.15
C PRO A 164 13.19 8.07 -18.95
N LEU A 165 12.52 7.85 -17.81
CA LEU A 165 11.75 6.62 -17.61
C LEU A 165 10.63 6.54 -18.66
N PRO A 166 10.40 5.36 -19.27
CA PRO A 166 9.37 5.20 -20.27
C PRO A 166 7.97 5.32 -19.65
N ARG A 167 6.96 5.72 -20.43
CA ARG A 167 5.58 5.91 -19.93
C ARG A 167 5.03 4.68 -19.21
N GLN A 168 5.41 3.49 -19.66
CA GLN A 168 4.99 2.22 -19.08
C GLN A 168 5.40 2.08 -17.60
N PHE A 169 6.47 2.76 -17.16
CA PHE A 169 6.83 2.82 -15.74
C PHE A 169 5.69 3.43 -14.94
N PHE A 170 5.20 4.57 -15.40
CA PHE A 170 4.09 5.27 -14.77
C PHE A 170 2.76 4.52 -14.93
N ASP A 171 2.52 3.89 -16.09
CA ASP A 171 1.34 3.05 -16.30
C ASP A 171 1.26 1.92 -15.26
N ASP A 172 2.37 1.23 -15.00
CA ASP A 172 2.40 0.15 -14.02
C ASP A 172 2.18 0.66 -12.58
N PHE A 173 2.83 1.76 -12.17
CA PHE A 173 2.63 2.29 -10.81
C PHE A 173 1.25 2.93 -10.59
N VAL A 174 0.63 3.48 -11.63
CA VAL A 174 -0.78 3.92 -11.57
C VAL A 174 -1.71 2.72 -11.39
N LYS A 175 -1.36 1.57 -11.96
CA LYS A 175 -2.10 0.32 -11.75
C LYS A 175 -1.88 -0.24 -10.33
N VAL A 176 -0.64 -0.23 -9.84
CA VAL A 176 -0.31 -0.68 -8.47
C VAL A 176 -1.02 0.18 -7.43
N ALA A 177 -1.22 1.48 -7.67
CA ALA A 177 -1.94 2.33 -6.72
C ALA A 177 -3.43 1.95 -6.48
N ASP A 178 -4.01 1.07 -7.29
CA ASP A 178 -5.41 0.64 -7.20
C ASP A 178 -5.56 -0.55 -6.24
N GLU A 179 -5.60 -0.23 -4.95
CA GLU A 179 -5.59 -1.22 -3.88
C GLU A 179 -6.99 -1.65 -3.42
N ALA A 180 -7.06 -2.85 -2.83
CA ALA A 180 -8.25 -3.44 -2.21
C ALA A 180 -8.74 -2.70 -0.94
N MET A 181 -8.23 -1.51 -0.64
CA MET A 181 -8.54 -0.75 0.56
C MET A 181 -10.05 -0.54 0.77
N PHE A 182 -10.80 -0.29 -0.31
CA PHE A 182 -12.25 -0.08 -0.23
C PHE A 182 -12.98 -1.30 0.38
N LEU A 183 -12.60 -2.51 -0.03
CA LEU A 183 -13.22 -3.75 0.48
C LEU A 183 -12.90 -3.96 1.97
N LEU A 184 -11.66 -3.68 2.37
CA LEU A 184 -11.24 -3.80 3.76
C LEU A 184 -11.89 -2.75 4.65
N GLU A 185 -12.04 -1.52 4.16
CA GLU A 185 -12.70 -0.44 4.89
C GLU A 185 -14.19 -0.72 5.10
N GLN A 186 -14.91 -1.14 4.04
CA GLN A 186 -16.29 -1.60 4.17
C GLN A 186 -16.42 -2.69 5.23
N ARG A 187 -15.48 -3.66 5.23
CA ARG A 187 -15.50 -4.74 6.21
C ARG A 187 -15.25 -4.28 7.65
N ILE A 188 -14.38 -3.29 7.86
CA ILE A 188 -14.16 -2.71 9.20
C ILE A 188 -15.41 -1.97 9.68
N MET A 189 -16.10 -1.25 8.78
CA MET A 189 -17.35 -0.56 9.09
C MET A 189 -18.47 -1.53 9.48
N GLU A 190 -18.63 -2.63 8.74
CA GLU A 190 -19.60 -3.70 9.08
C GLU A 190 -19.37 -4.29 10.48
N LEU A 191 -18.13 -4.29 10.94
CA LEU A 191 -17.75 -4.78 12.28
C LEU A 191 -17.83 -3.69 13.37
N GLY A 192 -18.40 -2.51 13.05
CA GLY A 192 -18.63 -1.42 13.99
C GLY A 192 -17.38 -0.61 14.33
N SER A 193 -16.39 -0.58 13.42
CA SER A 193 -15.15 0.19 13.60
C SER A 193 -14.87 1.05 12.35
N CYS A 194 -13.80 1.84 12.34
CA CYS A 194 -13.40 2.64 11.18
C CYS A 194 -11.88 2.83 11.16
N PHE A 195 -11.31 3.21 10.01
CA PHE A 195 -9.87 3.48 9.92
C PHE A 195 -9.42 4.52 10.95
N GLY A 196 -8.31 4.24 11.64
CA GLY A 196 -7.78 5.09 12.71
C GLY A 196 -8.45 4.94 14.07
N ALA A 197 -9.46 4.07 14.22
CA ALA A 197 -10.12 3.85 15.52
C ALA A 197 -9.29 3.00 16.51
N LEU A 198 -8.29 2.25 16.04
CA LEU A 198 -7.39 1.48 16.90
C LEU A 198 -6.01 2.15 17.00
N PRO A 199 -5.35 2.03 18.16
CA PRO A 199 -4.11 2.74 18.45
C PRO A 199 -2.94 2.14 17.64
N PRO A 200 -1.78 2.81 17.71
CA PRO A 200 -1.18 3.56 16.62
C PRO A 200 -0.83 2.74 15.36
N VAL A 201 -0.42 3.43 14.32
CA VAL A 201 -0.01 2.87 13.03
C VAL A 201 1.51 2.69 12.97
N HIS A 202 2.02 1.57 12.46
CA HIS A 202 3.46 1.43 12.23
C HIS A 202 3.94 2.21 11.00
N ASN A 203 5.09 2.89 11.12
CA ASN A 203 5.71 3.66 10.02
C ASN A 203 6.88 2.96 9.31
N GLY A 204 7.15 1.68 9.58
CA GLY A 204 8.37 1.01 9.12
C GLY A 204 8.55 0.98 7.60
N LEU A 205 7.42 0.89 6.86
CA LEU A 205 7.41 0.98 5.40
C LEU A 205 7.88 2.37 4.94
N TRP A 206 7.29 3.45 5.50
CA TRP A 206 7.67 4.80 5.12
C TRP A 206 9.09 5.17 5.54
N GLN A 207 9.59 4.66 6.67
CA GLN A 207 10.99 4.89 7.05
C GLN A 207 11.95 4.32 5.99
N SER A 208 11.66 3.12 5.49
CA SER A 208 12.45 2.51 4.41
C SER A 208 12.33 3.29 3.09
N ALA A 209 11.15 3.87 2.83
CA ALA A 209 10.95 4.80 1.73
C ALA A 209 11.83 6.06 1.89
N THR A 210 11.78 6.74 3.04
CA THR A 210 12.62 7.90 3.33
C THR A 210 14.10 7.60 3.13
N ASP A 211 14.59 6.48 3.69
CA ASP A 211 16.00 6.03 3.59
C ASP A 211 16.44 5.77 2.13
N THR A 212 15.49 5.50 1.22
CA THR A 212 15.74 5.21 -0.21
C THR A 212 15.22 6.31 -1.16
N SER A 213 14.76 7.44 -0.63
CA SER A 213 14.13 8.53 -1.41
C SER A 213 15.02 9.13 -2.50
N HIS A 214 16.34 8.97 -2.38
CA HIS A 214 17.34 9.49 -3.31
C HIS A 214 17.82 8.48 -4.35
N ASN A 215 17.35 7.22 -4.31
CA ASN A 215 17.84 6.15 -5.19
C ASN A 215 16.70 5.26 -5.65
N LEU A 216 16.33 5.36 -6.93
CA LEU A 216 15.22 4.61 -7.52
C LEU A 216 15.41 3.09 -7.43
N LEU A 217 16.61 2.57 -7.71
CA LEU A 217 16.85 1.13 -7.61
C LEU A 217 16.76 0.64 -6.17
N ALA A 218 17.29 1.41 -5.22
CA ALA A 218 17.14 1.09 -3.80
C ALA A 218 15.66 1.10 -3.41
N ARG A 219 14.89 2.08 -3.90
CA ARG A 219 13.44 2.17 -3.66
C ARG A 219 12.69 0.96 -4.18
N LEU A 220 12.96 0.55 -5.42
CA LEU A 220 12.36 -0.63 -6.05
C LEU A 220 12.72 -1.92 -5.30
N ALA A 221 14.00 -2.12 -4.99
CA ALA A 221 14.48 -3.29 -4.27
C ALA A 221 13.88 -3.41 -2.86
N ILE A 222 13.89 -2.33 -2.09
CA ILE A 222 13.46 -2.38 -0.69
C ILE A 222 11.94 -2.41 -0.56
N MET A 223 11.24 -1.51 -1.25
CA MET A 223 9.79 -1.38 -1.07
C MET A 223 9.04 -2.47 -1.81
N TYR A 224 9.28 -2.63 -3.11
CA TYR A 224 8.45 -3.48 -3.97
C TYR A 224 8.94 -4.92 -4.04
N MET A 225 10.20 -5.20 -3.75
CA MET A 225 10.74 -6.56 -3.80
C MET A 225 10.99 -7.17 -2.41
N VAL A 226 11.43 -6.39 -1.41
CA VAL A 226 11.64 -6.91 -0.05
C VAL A 226 10.39 -6.78 0.81
N HIS A 227 9.79 -5.60 0.96
CA HIS A 227 8.66 -5.42 1.87
C HIS A 227 7.40 -6.17 1.40
N GLU A 228 7.05 -6.11 0.12
CA GLU A 228 5.89 -6.86 -0.41
C GLU A 228 6.06 -8.36 -0.27
N THR A 229 7.28 -8.87 -0.46
CA THR A 229 7.51 -10.32 -0.30
C THR A 229 7.56 -10.78 1.15
N LEU A 230 7.64 -9.86 2.11
CA LEU A 230 7.57 -10.11 3.55
C LEU A 230 6.16 -9.92 4.11
N SER A 231 5.22 -9.36 3.34
CA SER A 231 3.80 -9.25 3.67
C SER A 231 3.23 -10.66 3.89
N ARG A 232 2.98 -11.03 5.15
CA ARG A 232 2.59 -12.40 5.58
C ARG A 232 1.11 -12.73 5.32
N PHE A 233 0.37 -11.89 4.61
CA PHE A 233 -1.09 -11.99 4.53
C PHE A 233 -1.57 -12.51 3.17
N ALA A 234 -2.18 -13.68 3.20
CA ALA A 234 -2.63 -14.45 2.03
C ALA A 234 -3.94 -13.96 1.40
N VAL A 235 -4.42 -12.76 1.73
CA VAL A 235 -5.75 -12.28 1.27
C VAL A 235 -5.63 -11.44 -0.01
N ILE A 236 -4.42 -11.07 -0.45
CA ILE A 236 -4.19 -10.24 -1.65
C ILE A 236 -3.13 -10.90 -2.54
N TYR A 237 -3.28 -12.18 -2.87
CA TYR A 237 -2.24 -12.88 -3.62
C TYR A 237 -2.00 -12.30 -5.03
N ALA A 238 -3.05 -11.81 -5.71
CA ALA A 238 -2.94 -11.30 -7.08
C ALA A 238 -2.32 -9.89 -7.16
N ASP A 239 -2.75 -8.97 -6.28
CA ASP A 239 -2.24 -7.59 -6.32
C ASP A 239 -0.79 -7.57 -5.81
N GLU A 240 -0.47 -8.32 -4.76
CA GLU A 240 0.91 -8.47 -4.25
C GLU A 240 1.86 -9.07 -5.30
N ILE A 241 1.40 -10.04 -6.11
CA ILE A 241 2.19 -10.53 -7.25
C ILE A 241 2.43 -9.40 -8.26
N THR A 242 1.41 -8.57 -8.52
CA THR A 242 1.53 -7.42 -9.44
C THR A 242 2.53 -6.39 -8.92
N HIS A 243 2.57 -6.12 -7.62
CA HIS A 243 3.52 -5.16 -7.02
C HIS A 243 4.95 -5.65 -7.14
N VAL A 244 5.17 -6.91 -6.74
CA VAL A 244 6.47 -7.56 -6.80
C VAL A 244 6.96 -7.66 -8.24
N ALA A 245 6.09 -8.07 -9.16
CA ALA A 245 6.41 -8.16 -10.58
C ALA A 245 6.75 -6.77 -11.17
N THR A 246 6.00 -5.74 -10.79
CA THR A 246 6.27 -4.35 -11.21
C THR A 246 7.63 -3.87 -10.70
N GLY A 247 7.92 -4.08 -9.41
CA GLY A 247 9.21 -3.76 -8.81
C GLY A 247 10.37 -4.46 -9.51
N LEU A 248 10.26 -5.78 -9.70
CA LEU A 248 11.29 -6.59 -10.38
C LEU A 248 11.47 -6.18 -11.85
N ARG A 249 10.39 -5.95 -12.58
CA ARG A 249 10.42 -5.51 -13.99
C ARG A 249 11.22 -4.22 -14.15
N TRP A 250 10.90 -3.19 -13.35
CA TRP A 250 11.59 -1.90 -13.50
C TRP A 250 13.00 -1.92 -12.94
N PHE A 251 13.24 -2.70 -11.89
CA PHE A 251 14.58 -2.91 -11.35
C PHE A 251 15.51 -3.57 -12.39
N THR A 252 15.04 -4.64 -13.03
CA THR A 252 15.80 -5.36 -14.06
C THR A 252 15.96 -4.53 -15.34
N TYR A 253 14.92 -3.79 -15.74
CA TYR A 253 14.99 -2.86 -16.87
C TYR A 253 16.08 -1.80 -16.68
N ILE A 254 16.08 -1.11 -15.53
CA ILE A 254 17.08 -0.06 -15.24
C ILE A 254 18.48 -0.67 -15.16
N CYS A 255 18.66 -1.81 -14.47
CA CYS A 255 19.94 -2.51 -14.41
C CYS A 255 20.46 -2.86 -15.82
N SER A 256 19.59 -3.40 -16.68
CA SER A 256 19.95 -3.75 -18.06
C SER A 256 20.35 -2.52 -18.87
N LYS A 257 19.60 -1.42 -18.78
CA LYS A 257 19.91 -0.16 -19.49
C LYS A 257 21.20 0.48 -19.01
N GLU A 258 21.58 0.27 -17.75
CA GLU A 258 22.81 0.79 -17.17
C GLU A 258 23.98 -0.21 -17.21
N GLY A 259 23.83 -1.37 -17.87
CA GLY A 259 24.89 -2.37 -18.00
C GLY A 259 25.30 -3.04 -16.69
N ARG A 260 24.39 -3.12 -15.70
CA ARG A 260 24.64 -3.72 -14.39
C ARG A 260 23.97 -5.07 -14.24
N ASP A 261 24.62 -5.97 -13.52
CA ASP A 261 24.02 -7.23 -13.10
C ASP A 261 22.93 -6.98 -12.04
N SER A 262 21.70 -7.34 -12.38
CA SER A 262 20.54 -7.08 -11.51
C SER A 262 20.60 -7.87 -10.21
N MET A 263 21.08 -9.11 -10.22
CA MET A 263 21.11 -9.96 -9.04
C MET A 263 22.11 -9.42 -8.00
N LYS A 264 23.33 -9.12 -8.45
CA LYS A 264 24.38 -8.51 -7.64
C LYS A 264 23.92 -7.15 -7.09
N MET A 265 23.36 -6.29 -7.94
CA MET A 265 22.86 -4.99 -7.52
C MET A 265 21.75 -5.12 -6.46
N PHE A 266 20.84 -6.07 -6.63
CA PHE A 266 19.79 -6.33 -5.66
C PHE A 266 20.39 -6.74 -4.31
N HIS A 267 21.33 -7.68 -4.28
CA HIS A 267 21.99 -8.11 -3.03
C HIS A 267 22.73 -6.97 -2.34
N GLU A 268 23.44 -6.13 -3.10
CA GLU A 268 24.16 -4.97 -2.58
C GLU A 268 23.20 -3.95 -1.95
N LEU A 269 22.14 -3.59 -2.64
CA LEU A 269 21.14 -2.62 -2.16
C LEU A 269 20.38 -3.14 -0.95
N VAL A 270 20.01 -4.43 -0.92
CA VAL A 270 19.36 -5.01 0.25
C VAL A 270 20.29 -5.01 1.46
N LYS A 271 21.56 -5.38 1.30
CA LYS A 271 22.54 -5.32 2.41
C LYS A 271 22.76 -3.90 2.93
N LEU A 272 22.71 -2.91 2.04
CA LEU A 272 22.95 -1.51 2.39
C LEU A 272 21.74 -0.85 3.05
N HIS A 273 20.54 -1.10 2.55
CA HIS A 273 19.34 -0.33 2.94
C HIS A 273 18.35 -1.12 3.81
N PHE A 274 18.37 -2.46 3.81
CA PHE A 274 17.44 -3.25 4.62
C PHE A 274 17.99 -3.51 6.02
N LYS A 275 17.42 -2.85 7.02
CA LYS A 275 17.83 -2.98 8.45
C LYS A 275 17.17 -4.17 9.17
N GLY A 276 16.63 -5.14 8.42
CA GLY A 276 15.90 -6.30 8.93
C GLY A 276 16.54 -7.63 8.56
N PHE A 277 15.77 -8.71 8.71
CA PHE A 277 16.17 -10.03 8.23
C PHE A 277 14.99 -10.70 7.56
N LEU A 278 15.27 -11.40 6.45
CA LEU A 278 14.29 -12.19 5.75
C LEU A 278 13.96 -13.42 6.61
N LYS A 279 12.68 -13.58 6.96
CA LYS A 279 12.20 -14.65 7.83
C LYS A 279 11.42 -15.69 7.02
N PRO A 280 11.84 -16.97 6.99
CA PRO A 280 11.00 -18.04 6.47
C PRO A 280 9.78 -18.30 7.39
N PRO A 281 8.75 -19.04 6.92
CA PRO A 281 8.63 -19.61 5.57
C PRO A 281 8.28 -18.57 4.51
N PHE A 282 8.80 -18.76 3.30
CA PHE A 282 8.45 -17.94 2.14
C PHE A 282 7.38 -18.62 1.29
N ASN A 283 6.50 -17.84 0.69
CA ASN A 283 5.61 -18.33 -0.36
C ASN A 283 6.40 -18.46 -1.67
N THR A 284 7.11 -19.59 -1.84
CA THR A 284 7.95 -19.83 -3.02
C THR A 284 7.16 -19.78 -4.32
N GLU A 285 5.93 -20.31 -4.34
CA GLU A 285 5.12 -20.33 -5.57
C GLU A 285 4.72 -18.92 -6.00
N GLY A 286 4.20 -18.08 -5.10
CA GLY A 286 3.86 -16.69 -5.43
C GLY A 286 5.05 -15.86 -5.90
N ARG A 287 6.21 -16.08 -5.27
CA ARG A 287 7.45 -15.42 -5.67
C ARG A 287 7.87 -15.84 -7.08
N ARG A 288 7.79 -17.15 -7.38
CA ARG A 288 8.06 -17.67 -8.73
C ARG A 288 7.10 -17.05 -9.76
N THR A 289 5.81 -16.96 -9.46
CA THR A 289 4.82 -16.31 -10.34
C THR A 289 5.14 -14.84 -10.60
N ALA A 290 5.63 -14.12 -9.59
CA ALA A 290 6.10 -12.74 -9.74
C ALA A 290 7.49 -12.61 -10.39
N GLY A 291 8.14 -13.73 -10.74
CA GLY A 291 9.48 -13.76 -11.35
C GLY A 291 10.65 -13.72 -10.37
N ILE A 292 10.40 -13.75 -9.06
CA ILE A 292 11.46 -13.82 -8.03
C ILE A 292 11.87 -15.28 -7.82
N THR A 293 13.11 -15.60 -8.24
CA THR A 293 13.74 -16.91 -7.99
C THR A 293 14.35 -16.98 -6.60
N GLU A 294 14.58 -18.20 -6.12
CA GLU A 294 15.17 -18.42 -4.80
C GLU A 294 16.60 -17.86 -4.67
N GLU A 295 17.35 -17.85 -5.76
CA GLU A 295 18.70 -17.27 -5.86
C GLU A 295 18.72 -15.78 -5.48
N LEU A 296 17.61 -15.08 -5.70
CA LEU A 296 17.51 -13.67 -5.39
C LEU A 296 17.51 -13.41 -3.87
N TYR A 297 16.90 -14.28 -3.06
CA TYR A 297 16.66 -14.01 -1.64
C TYR A 297 17.28 -15.01 -0.66
N ILE A 298 17.55 -16.26 -1.05
CA ILE A 298 18.21 -17.24 -0.18
C ILE A 298 19.59 -16.74 0.29
N PRO A 299 20.44 -16.15 -0.55
CA PRO A 299 21.75 -15.64 -0.12
C PRO A 299 21.68 -14.49 0.89
N LEU A 300 20.52 -13.85 1.02
CA LEU A 300 20.27 -12.75 1.96
C LEU A 300 19.78 -13.26 3.33
N LEU A 301 19.59 -14.57 3.49
CA LEU A 301 19.28 -15.17 4.78
C LEU A 301 20.48 -15.08 5.72
N ASN A 302 20.23 -14.62 6.94
CA ASN A 302 21.22 -14.69 8.00
C ASN A 302 21.20 -16.10 8.64
N PHE A 303 21.88 -17.04 8.00
CA PHE A 303 21.94 -18.45 8.42
C PHE A 303 22.44 -18.63 9.87
N PHE A 304 23.36 -17.79 10.35
CA PHE A 304 23.84 -17.84 11.73
C PHE A 304 22.72 -17.63 12.75
N ARG A 305 21.82 -16.67 12.50
CA ARG A 305 20.66 -16.44 13.38
C ARG A 305 19.56 -17.49 13.22
N ILE A 306 19.41 -18.07 12.03
CA ILE A 306 18.49 -19.19 11.82
C ILE A 306 18.96 -20.40 12.63
N ILE A 307 20.25 -20.76 12.55
CA ILE A 307 20.83 -21.86 13.33
C ILE A 307 20.71 -21.58 14.83
N LEU A 308 21.02 -20.37 15.30
CA LEU A 308 20.84 -20.00 16.71
C LEU A 308 19.38 -20.09 17.17
N PHE A 309 18.41 -19.67 16.34
CA PHE A 309 16.99 -19.82 16.65
C PHE A 309 16.57 -21.29 16.69
N PHE A 310 17.02 -22.10 15.73
CA PHE A 310 16.78 -23.55 15.75
C PHE A 310 17.44 -24.23 16.95
N CYS A 311 18.69 -23.92 17.28
CA CYS A 311 19.38 -24.42 18.46
C CYS A 311 18.67 -24.00 19.74
N PHE A 312 18.18 -22.76 19.83
CA PHE A 312 17.45 -22.27 20.99
C PHE A 312 16.09 -22.95 21.15
N VAL A 313 15.34 -23.15 20.05
CA VAL A 313 14.08 -23.91 20.06
C VAL A 313 14.32 -25.38 20.39
N VAL A 314 15.36 -26.00 19.85
CA VAL A 314 15.74 -27.39 20.17
C VAL A 314 16.14 -27.52 21.64
N VAL A 315 16.91 -26.58 22.20
CA VAL A 315 17.26 -26.55 23.62
C VAL A 315 16.03 -26.34 24.51
N ILE A 316 15.09 -25.46 24.14
CA ILE A 316 13.81 -25.30 24.85
C ILE A 316 12.97 -26.58 24.79
N CYS A 317 12.86 -27.21 23.62
CA CYS A 317 12.11 -28.45 23.47
C CYS A 317 12.78 -29.60 24.24
N LEU A 318 14.12 -29.71 24.23
CA LEU A 318 14.84 -30.72 25.03
C LEU A 318 14.72 -30.44 26.53
N THR A 319 14.79 -29.19 26.98
CA THR A 319 14.62 -28.85 28.41
C THR A 319 13.19 -29.03 28.90
N ALA A 320 12.19 -28.86 28.02
CA ALA A 320 10.80 -29.22 28.28
C ALA A 320 10.59 -30.74 28.32
N TYR A 321 11.31 -31.50 27.48
CA TYR A 321 11.24 -32.97 27.41
C TYR A 321 12.03 -33.68 28.53
N LEU A 322 13.08 -33.04 29.05
CA LEU A 322 13.95 -33.56 30.12
C LEU A 322 13.53 -33.10 31.51
N LYS A 323 12.43 -32.35 31.68
CA LYS A 323 11.86 -32.13 33.01
C LYS A 323 11.32 -33.46 33.54
N PRO A 324 11.86 -33.98 34.67
CA PRO A 324 11.34 -35.19 35.26
C PRO A 324 9.93 -34.90 35.78
N ASN A 325 9.00 -35.79 35.41
CA ASN A 325 7.61 -35.88 35.84
C ASN A 325 7.25 -35.08 37.11
N ASP A 326 6.39 -34.08 36.95
CA ASP A 326 5.22 -33.95 37.81
C ASP A 326 3.99 -34.04 36.91
N ASN A 327 3.16 -35.02 37.22
CA ASN A 327 2.00 -35.49 36.46
C ASN A 327 1.20 -34.40 35.75
N LEU A 328 1.06 -34.51 34.44
CA LEU A 328 -0.18 -34.22 33.69
C LEU A 328 -0.10 -34.86 32.30
N LEU A 329 -1.06 -35.75 32.03
CA LEU A 329 -1.31 -36.39 30.75
C LEU A 329 -1.40 -35.34 29.63
N TYR A 330 -0.49 -35.38 28.67
CA TYR A 330 -0.61 -34.66 27.40
C TYR A 330 -0.61 -35.69 26.26
N ASN A 331 -1.77 -36.29 26.04
CA ASN A 331 -2.04 -37.00 24.79
C ASN A 331 -2.27 -35.96 23.67
N ASP A 332 -1.65 -36.23 22.53
CA ASP A 332 -1.94 -35.69 21.20
C ASP A 332 -1.71 -34.19 20.96
N HIS A 333 -0.48 -33.83 20.56
CA HIS A 333 -0.24 -32.60 19.79
C HIS A 333 0.64 -32.88 18.55
N PRO A 334 0.07 -32.86 17.32
CA PRO A 334 0.79 -33.23 16.09
C PRO A 334 1.75 -32.14 15.55
N LEU A 335 2.10 -31.12 16.35
CA LEU A 335 2.84 -29.94 15.86
C LEU A 335 4.37 -30.06 15.87
N CYS A 336 4.95 -31.08 16.50
CA CYS A 336 6.42 -31.21 16.56
C CYS A 336 7.06 -31.86 15.32
N LEU A 337 6.30 -32.58 14.48
CA LEU A 337 6.87 -33.37 13.38
C LEU A 337 6.77 -32.73 11.98
N GLN A 338 6.09 -31.59 11.82
CA GLN A 338 5.90 -30.95 10.50
C GLN A 338 7.04 -30.02 10.06
N TRP A 339 8.08 -29.80 10.88
CA TRP A 339 9.20 -28.90 10.55
C TRP A 339 10.44 -29.62 10.00
N TYR A 340 10.39 -30.94 9.85
CA TYR A 340 11.49 -31.73 9.29
C TYR A 340 11.31 -31.91 7.77
N VAL A 341 11.64 -30.86 7.01
CA VAL A 341 11.89 -31.00 5.57
C VAL A 341 13.41 -31.05 5.40
N PRO A 342 14.01 -32.13 4.87
CA PRO A 342 15.46 -32.23 4.74
C PRO A 342 15.93 -31.28 3.64
N LEU A 343 16.65 -30.23 4.05
CA LEU A 343 17.43 -29.39 3.16
C LEU A 343 18.62 -30.22 2.62
N VAL A 344 18.69 -30.31 1.30
CA VAL A 344 19.83 -30.77 0.47
C VAL A 344 20.01 -32.31 0.36
N LYS A 345 19.63 -32.87 -0.80
CA LYS A 345 20.26 -34.10 -1.33
C LYS A 345 21.57 -33.71 -2.03
N PRO A 346 22.73 -34.28 -1.68
CA PRO A 346 23.95 -34.09 -2.46
C PRO A 346 23.78 -34.71 -3.85
N SER A 347 24.13 -33.96 -4.89
CA SER A 347 24.25 -34.43 -6.27
C SER A 347 25.24 -35.60 -6.35
N SER A 348 24.78 -36.72 -6.89
CA SER A 348 25.60 -37.87 -7.23
C SER A 348 26.64 -37.49 -8.29
N LEU A 349 27.88 -37.30 -7.87
CA LEU A 349 29.05 -37.38 -8.74
C LEU A 349 29.15 -38.82 -9.27
N GLN A 350 28.81 -39.00 -10.55
CA GLN A 350 29.24 -40.18 -11.32
C GLN A 350 30.76 -40.21 -11.32
N LYS A 351 31.36 -41.21 -10.67
CA LYS A 351 32.74 -41.59 -10.92
C LYS A 351 32.75 -42.45 -12.17
N THR A 352 33.37 -41.92 -13.23
CA THR A 352 33.88 -42.71 -14.34
C THR A 352 35.15 -43.44 -13.89
N SER A 353 35.09 -44.77 -13.90
CA SER A 353 36.18 -45.68 -14.26
C SER A 353 35.61 -47.06 -14.51
#